data_AF-A0A916WLY5-F1
#
_entry.id   AF-A0A916WLY5-F1
#
_cell.length_a   1.000
_cell.length_b   1.000
_cell.length_c   1.000
_cell.angle_alpha   90.00
_cell.angle_beta   90.00
_cell.angle_gamma   90.00
#
_symmetry.space_group_name_H-M   'P 1'
#
loop_
_entity.id
_entity.type
_entity.pdbx_description
1 polymer ?
#
loop_
_entity_poly.entity_id
_entity_poly.type
_entity_poly.pdbx_seq_one_letter_code
_entity_poly.pdbx_strand_id
1 'polypeptide(L)'
;MAFGSSAALASVTDDDDNGIGITIEVTPGPVAPAPAATTTPATTTTRPTTPTKPAADVVAPVADKPVPAEGEVDLGGILFVSGLTSVYDWSLNPLDGASETSLTVRNVSKSTFTSTVRFWADGPIGNRLGEVHNVSITDLKPGETRTVEARLDGIGQSTFVQVHATLMPPKVVDGVELDSLTRDQFVVIPPWAVAALGGIGVLGFAGVSVAQFLRRPTFRFGFRGVPA
;
A
#
# COMPACT_ATOMS: atom_id res chain seq x y z
N MET A 1 20.63 52.18 -11.07
CA MET A 1 22.10 52.17 -11.09
C MET A 1 22.58 51.30 -9.96
N ALA A 2 23.18 50.14 -10.27
CA ALA A 2 24.18 49.39 -9.50
C ALA A 2 24.20 47.95 -10.03
N PHE A 3 25.06 47.72 -11.02
CA PHE A 3 25.61 46.40 -11.30
C PHE A 3 26.87 46.24 -10.44
N GLY A 4 27.06 45.08 -9.81
CA GLY A 4 28.32 44.65 -9.19
C GLY A 4 28.31 43.12 -9.16
N SER A 5 29.08 42.46 -10.04
CA SER A 5 30.41 41.89 -9.73
C SER A 5 30.32 40.71 -8.76
N SER A 6 30.91 39.54 -8.94
CA SER A 6 31.77 38.94 -9.96
C SER A 6 31.77 37.42 -9.74
N ALA A 7 32.30 36.70 -10.73
CA ALA A 7 32.45 35.25 -10.88
C ALA A 7 32.76 34.38 -9.65
N ALA A 8 32.35 33.11 -9.74
CA ALA A 8 33.19 31.99 -9.34
C ALA A 8 32.88 30.76 -10.23
N LEU A 9 33.71 30.51 -11.24
CA LEU A 9 33.84 29.17 -11.83
C LEU A 9 34.85 28.42 -10.95
N ALA A 10 34.38 27.43 -10.20
CA ALA A 10 35.26 26.45 -9.58
C ALA A 10 35.27 25.21 -10.48
N SER A 11 36.36 25.02 -11.24
CA SER A 11 36.66 23.74 -11.88
C SER A 11 37.64 22.98 -11.01
N VAL A 12 37.23 21.82 -10.50
CA VAL A 12 38.14 20.80 -9.98
C VAL A 12 38.25 19.73 -11.07
N THR A 13 39.42 19.66 -11.68
CA THR A 13 39.88 18.47 -12.41
C THR A 13 40.70 17.66 -11.42
N ASP A 14 40.15 16.53 -10.99
CA ASP A 14 40.95 15.40 -10.52
C ASP A 14 40.92 14.35 -11.63
N ASP A 15 42.10 14.07 -12.15
CA ASP A 15 42.39 13.11 -13.21
C ASP A 15 42.81 11.82 -12.47
N ASP A 16 41.82 11.03 -12.05
CA ASP A 16 42.04 9.69 -11.50
C ASP A 16 41.27 8.66 -12.34
N ASP A 17 42.05 7.85 -13.06
CA ASP A 17 41.64 6.62 -13.73
C ASP A 17 41.06 5.62 -12.70
N ASN A 18 39.80 5.80 -12.31
CA ASN A 18 38.87 4.75 -11.91
C ASN A 18 37.51 5.32 -11.46
N GLY A 19 36.48 5.14 -12.30
CA GLY A 19 35.12 4.86 -11.83
C GLY A 19 34.36 5.96 -11.06
N ILE A 20 33.35 6.51 -11.74
CA ILE A 20 32.19 7.26 -11.22
C ILE A 20 32.43 8.75 -10.95
N GLY A 21 32.35 9.56 -12.01
CA GLY A 21 32.14 11.00 -11.90
C GLY A 21 30.67 11.31 -11.57
N ILE A 22 30.38 11.66 -10.31
CA ILE A 22 29.09 12.22 -9.91
C ILE A 22 29.25 13.75 -9.82
N THR A 23 28.59 14.49 -10.72
CA THR A 23 28.45 15.94 -10.61
C THR A 23 27.00 16.25 -10.29
N ILE A 24 26.74 16.83 -9.11
CA ILE A 24 25.39 17.26 -8.70
C ILE A 24 25.33 18.78 -8.86
N GLU A 25 24.55 19.22 -9.85
CA GLU A 25 24.23 20.64 -10.04
C GLU A 25 22.84 20.91 -9.45
N VAL A 26 22.77 21.74 -8.42
CA VAL A 26 21.50 22.17 -7.79
C VAL A 26 21.24 23.63 -8.14
N THR A 27 20.21 23.87 -8.96
CA THR A 27 19.70 25.22 -9.26
C THR A 27 18.34 25.42 -8.58
N PRO A 28 18.15 26.45 -7.74
CA PRO A 28 16.85 26.72 -7.11
C PRO A 28 15.83 27.27 -8.14
N GLY A 29 14.64 26.67 -8.16
CA GLY A 29 13.54 27.06 -9.06
C GLY A 29 12.84 28.37 -8.64
N PRO A 30 12.39 29.21 -9.59
CA PRO A 30 11.59 30.39 -9.29
C PRO A 30 10.13 30.05 -8.98
N VAL A 31 9.58 30.69 -7.94
CA VAL A 31 8.19 30.59 -7.48
C VAL A 31 7.25 31.30 -8.46
N ALA A 32 6.16 30.63 -8.89
CA ALA A 32 5.12 31.22 -9.75
C ALA A 32 3.91 31.69 -8.93
N PRO A 33 3.41 32.92 -9.13
CA PRO A 33 2.03 33.27 -8.74
C PRO A 33 1.12 33.56 -9.95
N ALA A 34 0.01 32.79 -9.98
CA ALA A 34 -1.38 33.08 -10.38
C ALA A 34 -1.74 33.69 -11.77
N PRO A 35 -2.76 33.15 -12.49
CA PRO A 35 -3.32 33.75 -13.69
C PRO A 35 -4.58 34.59 -13.42
N ALA A 36 -4.65 35.82 -13.93
CA ALA A 36 -5.90 36.49 -14.32
C ALA A 36 -5.63 37.81 -15.06
N ALA A 37 -6.20 37.98 -16.27
CA ALA A 37 -6.99 39.15 -16.68
C ALA A 37 -7.39 39.08 -18.16
N THR A 38 -8.59 39.61 -18.42
CA THR A 38 -9.36 39.62 -19.67
C THR A 38 -9.25 40.99 -20.39
N THR A 39 -9.47 40.99 -21.71
CA THR A 39 -10.00 42.06 -22.61
C THR A 39 -9.10 43.07 -23.34
N THR A 40 -9.36 43.15 -24.66
CA THR A 40 -9.44 44.32 -25.58
C THR A 40 -8.30 44.53 -26.62
N PRO A 41 -8.61 44.79 -27.92
CA PRO A 41 -7.65 44.83 -29.03
C PRO A 41 -7.17 46.24 -29.42
N ALA A 42 -5.95 46.34 -29.96
CA ALA A 42 -5.48 47.52 -30.69
C ALA A 42 -4.49 47.14 -31.80
N THR A 43 -4.75 47.65 -33.01
CA THR A 43 -3.96 47.60 -34.24
C THR A 43 -2.89 48.70 -34.27
N THR A 44 -1.64 48.41 -34.67
CA THR A 44 -0.79 49.35 -35.43
C THR A 44 0.36 48.62 -36.15
N THR A 45 0.54 48.93 -37.43
CA THR A 45 1.58 48.50 -38.39
C THR A 45 2.95 49.12 -38.10
N THR A 46 4.07 48.37 -38.21
CA THR A 46 5.33 48.76 -38.91
C THR A 46 6.44 47.67 -38.89
N ARG A 47 6.81 47.21 -40.11
CA ARG A 47 8.13 46.81 -40.70
C ARG A 47 9.20 45.99 -39.91
N PRO A 48 9.89 45.01 -40.53
CA PRO A 48 10.72 44.03 -39.82
C PRO A 48 12.14 44.53 -39.56
N THR A 49 12.68 44.19 -38.40
CA THR A 49 14.12 44.17 -38.14
C THR A 49 14.45 42.88 -37.40
N THR A 50 15.28 42.06 -38.03
CA THR A 50 15.95 40.91 -37.41
C THR A 50 17.02 41.43 -36.45
N PRO A 51 17.08 40.88 -35.23
CA PRO A 51 18.38 40.59 -34.64
C PRO A 51 18.45 39.11 -34.27
N THR A 52 19.43 38.44 -34.88
CA THR A 52 19.93 37.11 -34.55
C THR A 52 20.19 37.02 -33.05
N LYS A 53 19.36 36.24 -32.34
CA LYS A 53 19.56 35.87 -30.93
C LYS A 53 20.22 34.48 -30.89
N PRO A 54 21.27 34.25 -30.09
CA PRO A 54 21.93 32.95 -30.01
C PRO A 54 20.92 31.90 -29.54
N ALA A 55 20.89 30.75 -30.23
CA ALA A 55 20.17 29.58 -29.78
C ALA A 55 20.77 29.15 -28.43
N ALA A 56 20.07 29.47 -27.35
CA ALA A 56 20.26 28.78 -26.09
C ALA A 56 19.54 27.44 -26.25
N ASP A 57 20.31 26.36 -26.35
CA ASP A 57 19.79 25.02 -26.10
C ASP A 57 19.26 25.00 -24.66
N VAL A 58 17.96 25.24 -24.53
CA VAL A 58 17.23 24.96 -23.30
C VAL A 58 17.09 23.45 -23.26
N VAL A 59 18.05 22.79 -22.60
CA VAL A 59 17.86 21.41 -22.17
C VAL A 59 16.65 21.43 -21.24
N ALA A 60 15.51 20.98 -21.75
CA ALA A 60 14.32 20.81 -20.95
C ALA A 60 14.65 19.89 -19.77
N PRO A 61 14.15 20.17 -18.55
CA PRO A 61 14.29 19.21 -17.46
C PRO A 61 13.69 17.88 -17.94
N VAL A 62 14.51 16.83 -17.91
CA VAL A 62 14.03 15.47 -18.13
C VAL A 62 12.94 15.26 -17.08
N ALA A 63 11.70 15.10 -17.52
CA ALA A 63 10.61 14.80 -16.62
C ALA A 63 11.02 13.53 -15.86
N ASP A 64 11.24 13.65 -14.55
CA ASP A 64 11.55 12.52 -13.70
C ASP A 64 10.45 11.48 -13.90
N LYS A 65 10.85 10.28 -14.34
CA LYS A 65 9.90 9.18 -14.46
C LYS A 65 9.32 8.94 -13.06
N PRO A 66 7.98 8.81 -12.94
CA PRO A 66 7.37 8.46 -11.67
C PRO A 66 8.02 7.20 -11.08
N VAL A 67 8.49 7.30 -9.83
CA VAL A 67 9.10 6.16 -9.12
C VAL A 67 8.01 5.46 -8.31
N PRO A 68 8.00 4.11 -8.26
CA PRO A 68 7.12 3.37 -7.35
C PRO A 68 7.44 3.71 -5.89
N ALA A 69 6.42 3.89 -5.06
CA ALA A 69 6.61 3.93 -3.62
C ALA A 69 6.97 2.54 -3.06
N GLU A 70 7.43 2.47 -1.82
CA GLU A 70 7.77 1.19 -1.18
C GLU A 70 6.57 0.23 -1.19
N GLY A 71 6.77 -0.99 -1.67
CA GLY A 71 5.71 -2.01 -1.78
C GLY A 71 4.76 -1.85 -2.98
N GLU A 72 4.88 -0.77 -3.76
CA GLU A 72 4.16 -0.62 -5.02
C GLU A 72 4.81 -1.45 -6.14
N VAL A 73 3.97 -1.96 -7.04
CA VAL A 73 4.40 -2.61 -8.29
C VAL A 73 4.03 -1.70 -9.44
N ASP A 74 4.99 -1.52 -10.36
CA ASP A 74 4.84 -0.79 -11.60
C ASP A 74 4.21 -1.67 -12.68
N LEU A 75 3.09 -1.21 -13.24
CA LEU A 75 2.46 -1.78 -14.43
C LEU A 75 2.71 -0.84 -15.61
N GLY A 76 3.75 -1.16 -16.38
CA GLY A 76 4.05 -0.51 -17.65
C GLY A 76 4.48 0.95 -17.55
N GLY A 77 4.89 1.44 -16.37
CA GLY A 77 5.29 2.82 -16.13
C GLY A 77 4.14 3.80 -16.04
N ILE A 78 2.89 3.32 -16.04
CA ILE A 78 1.68 4.14 -16.14
C ILE A 78 0.68 3.91 -15.00
N LEU A 79 0.81 2.80 -14.26
CA LEU A 79 -0.08 2.45 -13.17
C LEU A 79 0.72 1.79 -12.04
N PHE A 80 0.64 2.35 -10.84
CA PHE A 80 1.23 1.74 -9.65
C PHE A 80 0.15 1.14 -8.77
N VAL A 81 0.47 -0.01 -8.17
CA VAL A 81 -0.46 -0.75 -7.32
C VAL A 81 0.24 -1.13 -6.03
N SER A 82 -0.30 -0.73 -4.89
CA SER A 82 0.26 -1.04 -3.56
C SER A 82 0.21 -2.53 -3.24
N GLY A 83 0.78 -2.91 -2.10
CA GLY A 83 0.48 -4.19 -1.48
C GLY A 83 -0.98 -4.28 -1.06
N LEU A 84 -1.47 -5.52 -0.93
CA LEU A 84 -2.77 -5.81 -0.35
C LEU A 84 -2.66 -5.69 1.18
N THR A 85 -3.61 -5.00 1.80
CA THR A 85 -3.77 -4.94 3.26
C THR A 85 -5.11 -5.55 3.65
N SER A 86 -5.14 -6.27 4.76
CA SER A 86 -6.32 -7.00 5.19
C SER A 86 -6.39 -7.03 6.71
N VAL A 87 -7.55 -6.69 7.25
CA VAL A 87 -7.84 -6.66 8.69
C VAL A 87 -9.03 -7.56 8.97
N TYR A 88 -8.85 -8.50 9.90
CA TYR A 88 -9.91 -9.43 10.28
C TYR A 88 -10.84 -8.83 11.33
N ASP A 89 -12.14 -8.90 11.06
CA ASP A 89 -13.25 -8.53 11.94
C ASP A 89 -13.84 -9.80 12.56
N TRP A 90 -13.69 -9.93 13.88
CA TRP A 90 -14.02 -11.15 14.61
C TRP A 90 -15.51 -11.22 14.93
N SER A 91 -16.11 -12.40 14.78
CA SER A 91 -17.47 -12.69 15.21
C SER A 91 -17.49 -13.78 16.29
N LEU A 92 -18.41 -13.67 17.25
CA LEU A 92 -18.67 -14.70 18.27
C LEU A 92 -19.14 -16.02 17.66
N ASN A 93 -19.80 -15.96 16.49
CA ASN A 93 -20.21 -17.14 15.76
C ASN A 93 -19.00 -17.71 15.00
N PRO A 94 -18.63 -18.99 15.20
CA PRO A 94 -17.43 -19.58 14.60
C PRO A 94 -17.47 -19.73 13.08
N LEU A 95 -18.66 -19.73 12.49
CA LEU A 95 -18.84 -19.77 11.04
C LEU A 95 -18.94 -18.38 10.41
N ASP A 96 -18.91 -17.34 11.24
CA ASP A 96 -19.04 -15.95 10.84
C ASP A 96 -17.72 -15.21 11.08
N GLY A 97 -17.62 -14.02 10.51
CA GLY A 97 -16.40 -13.23 10.49
C GLY A 97 -16.16 -12.65 9.12
N ALA A 98 -15.53 -11.49 9.09
CA ALA A 98 -15.26 -10.76 7.86
C ALA A 98 -13.81 -10.30 7.80
N SER A 99 -13.36 -9.98 6.61
CA SER A 99 -12.04 -9.39 6.38
C SER A 99 -12.20 -8.12 5.56
N GLU A 100 -11.82 -7.00 6.14
CA GLU A 100 -11.76 -5.72 5.43
C GLU A 100 -10.42 -5.64 4.71
N THR A 101 -10.49 -5.61 3.38
CA THR A 101 -9.33 -5.68 2.51
C THR A 101 -9.21 -4.40 1.71
N SER A 102 -8.01 -3.84 1.63
CA SER A 102 -7.75 -2.60 0.92
C SER A 102 -6.51 -2.68 0.01
N LEU A 103 -6.60 -2.00 -1.12
CA LEU A 103 -5.55 -1.87 -2.12
C LEU A 103 -5.54 -0.44 -2.66
N THR A 104 -4.37 0.18 -2.75
CA THR A 104 -4.22 1.50 -3.34
C THR A 104 -3.71 1.39 -4.78
N VAL A 105 -4.33 2.16 -5.66
CA VAL A 105 -3.99 2.23 -7.09
C VAL A 105 -3.70 3.69 -7.45
N ARG A 106 -2.60 3.93 -8.16
CA ARG A 106 -2.12 5.25 -8.55
C ARG A 106 -1.92 5.32 -10.06
N ASN A 107 -2.70 6.16 -10.71
CA ASN A 107 -2.58 6.42 -12.14
C ASN A 107 -1.49 7.48 -12.37
N VAL A 108 -0.44 7.15 -13.10
CA VAL A 108 0.60 8.11 -13.54
C VAL A 108 0.61 8.30 -15.06
N SER A 109 -0.36 7.70 -15.75
CA SER A 109 -0.64 7.91 -17.17
C SER A 109 -1.19 9.32 -17.43
N LYS A 110 -1.30 9.67 -18.72
CA LYS A 110 -1.86 10.95 -19.17
C LYS A 110 -3.37 10.87 -19.41
N SER A 111 -3.93 9.67 -19.39
CA SER A 111 -5.35 9.41 -19.66
C SER A 111 -6.12 9.00 -18.41
N THR A 112 -7.41 9.32 -18.42
CA THR A 112 -8.37 8.78 -17.47
C THR A 112 -8.81 7.40 -17.94
N PHE A 113 -8.83 6.41 -17.04
CA PHE A 113 -9.34 5.07 -17.37
C PHE A 113 -10.08 4.44 -16.20
N THR A 114 -10.88 3.42 -16.51
CA THR A 114 -11.61 2.64 -15.52
C THR A 114 -10.96 1.28 -15.38
N SER A 115 -10.72 0.84 -14.15
CA SER A 115 -10.20 -0.50 -13.85
C SER A 115 -11.16 -1.25 -12.94
N THR A 116 -11.03 -2.57 -12.91
CA THR A 116 -11.86 -3.42 -12.05
C THR A 116 -10.95 -4.23 -11.12
N VAL A 117 -11.36 -4.38 -9.87
CA VAL A 117 -10.69 -5.25 -8.90
C VAL A 117 -11.62 -6.38 -8.48
N ARG A 118 -11.07 -7.58 -8.35
CA ARG A 118 -11.73 -8.75 -7.78
C ARG A 118 -10.99 -9.13 -6.50
N PHE A 119 -11.73 -9.28 -5.41
CA PHE A 119 -11.19 -9.70 -4.11
C PHE A 119 -11.75 -11.08 -3.75
N TRP A 120 -10.91 -11.95 -3.21
CA TRP A 120 -11.38 -13.21 -2.65
C TRP A 120 -10.48 -13.72 -1.54
N ALA A 121 -11.01 -14.63 -0.73
CA ALA A 121 -10.27 -15.27 0.35
C ALA A 121 -10.39 -16.80 0.23
N ASP A 122 -9.25 -17.48 0.33
CA ASP A 122 -9.16 -18.93 0.37
C ASP A 122 -8.70 -19.38 1.76
N GLY A 123 -9.31 -20.47 2.25
CA GLY A 123 -8.99 -21.10 3.51
C GLY A 123 -7.75 -21.99 3.45
N PRO A 124 -7.38 -22.63 4.57
CA PRO A 124 -6.14 -23.40 4.69
C PRO A 124 -6.11 -24.68 3.83
N ILE A 125 -7.27 -25.15 3.37
CA ILE A 125 -7.41 -26.30 2.46
C ILE A 125 -7.73 -25.88 1.01
N GLY A 126 -7.56 -24.59 0.68
CA GLY A 126 -7.86 -24.04 -0.64
C GLY A 126 -9.35 -23.87 -0.94
N ASN A 127 -10.21 -23.94 0.09
CA ASN A 127 -11.64 -23.70 -0.07
C ASN A 127 -11.93 -22.19 -0.13
N ARG A 128 -12.80 -21.78 -1.05
CA ARG A 128 -13.27 -20.39 -1.13
C ARG A 128 -14.09 -20.05 0.13
N LEU A 129 -13.68 -19.00 0.84
CA LEU A 129 -14.35 -18.51 2.05
C LEU A 129 -15.28 -17.34 1.76
N GLY A 130 -14.78 -16.35 1.01
CA GLY A 130 -15.51 -15.13 0.68
C GLY A 130 -14.99 -14.51 -0.61
N GLU A 131 -15.85 -13.76 -1.29
CA GLU A 131 -15.53 -13.17 -2.58
C GLU A 131 -16.37 -11.94 -2.88
N VAL A 132 -15.73 -10.92 -3.44
CA VAL A 132 -16.37 -9.74 -4.02
C VAL A 132 -15.86 -9.56 -5.44
N HIS A 133 -16.80 -9.61 -6.39
CA HIS A 133 -16.53 -9.38 -7.80
C HIS A 133 -16.73 -7.92 -8.18
N ASN A 134 -16.02 -7.49 -9.22
CA ASN A 134 -16.33 -6.28 -9.98
C ASN A 134 -16.32 -4.97 -9.16
N VAL A 135 -15.36 -4.80 -8.26
CA VAL A 135 -15.17 -3.51 -7.59
C VAL A 135 -14.59 -2.53 -8.60
N SER A 136 -15.41 -1.61 -9.10
CA SER A 136 -15.02 -0.69 -10.17
C SER A 136 -14.30 0.54 -9.63
N ILE A 137 -13.13 0.82 -10.20
CA ILE A 137 -12.37 2.06 -10.04
C ILE A 137 -12.70 2.94 -11.24
N THR A 138 -13.79 3.68 -11.16
CA THR A 138 -14.30 4.48 -12.29
C THR A 138 -13.53 5.79 -12.43
N ASP A 139 -13.20 6.16 -13.67
CA ASP A 139 -12.63 7.46 -14.01
C ASP A 139 -11.41 7.84 -13.15
N LEU A 140 -10.41 6.96 -13.08
CA LEU A 140 -9.17 7.23 -12.37
C LEU A 140 -8.35 8.26 -13.17
N LYS A 141 -8.29 9.49 -12.68
CA LYS A 141 -7.68 10.61 -13.41
C LYS A 141 -6.14 10.52 -13.46
N PRO A 142 -5.49 11.20 -14.40
CA PRO A 142 -4.04 11.36 -14.41
C PRO A 142 -3.51 11.90 -13.07
N GLY A 143 -2.53 11.23 -12.48
CA GLY A 143 -1.95 11.57 -11.18
C GLY A 143 -2.81 11.19 -9.96
N GLU A 144 -4.00 10.62 -10.16
CA GLU A 144 -4.90 10.28 -9.06
C GLU A 144 -4.45 9.01 -8.35
N THR A 145 -4.50 9.05 -7.02
CA THR A 145 -4.33 7.88 -6.15
C THR A 145 -5.66 7.57 -5.48
N ARG A 146 -6.10 6.32 -5.55
CA ARG A 146 -7.36 5.88 -4.96
C ARG A 146 -7.18 4.58 -4.20
N THR A 147 -7.70 4.54 -2.99
CA THR A 147 -7.80 3.32 -2.19
C THR A 147 -9.12 2.63 -2.48
N VAL A 148 -9.05 1.34 -2.75
CA VAL A 148 -10.18 0.46 -3.02
C VAL A 148 -10.32 -0.47 -1.84
N GLU A 149 -11.49 -0.45 -1.22
CA GLU A 149 -11.79 -1.26 -0.04
C GLU A 149 -12.92 -2.24 -0.38
N ALA A 150 -12.81 -3.45 0.15
CA ALA A 150 -13.82 -4.48 0.01
C ALA A 150 -13.94 -5.28 1.31
N ARG A 151 -15.18 -5.57 1.71
CA ARG A 151 -15.48 -6.46 2.83
C ARG A 151 -15.72 -7.86 2.30
N LEU A 152 -14.91 -8.82 2.74
CA LEU A 152 -15.07 -10.24 2.46
C LEU A 152 -15.76 -10.89 3.67
N ASP A 153 -17.06 -11.16 3.57
CA ASP A 153 -17.79 -11.88 4.61
C ASP A 153 -17.63 -13.41 4.46
N GLY A 154 -17.98 -14.16 5.51
CA GLY A 154 -17.95 -15.63 5.49
C GLY A 154 -16.56 -16.24 5.69
N ILE A 155 -15.59 -15.46 6.19
CA ILE A 155 -14.22 -15.90 6.46
C ILE A 155 -14.18 -16.96 7.58
N GLY A 156 -15.15 -16.89 8.50
CA GLY A 156 -15.23 -17.75 9.68
C GLY A 156 -14.04 -17.60 10.62
N GLN A 157 -13.91 -18.48 11.59
CA GLN A 157 -12.75 -18.59 12.48
C GLN A 157 -11.67 -19.50 11.89
N SER A 158 -11.23 -19.22 10.67
CA SER A 158 -10.15 -19.95 10.00
C SER A 158 -8.80 -19.52 10.56
N THR A 159 -7.96 -20.44 11.07
CA THR A 159 -6.63 -20.09 11.65
C THR A 159 -5.74 -19.29 10.70
N PHE A 160 -5.86 -19.57 9.40
CA PHE A 160 -5.09 -18.95 8.33
C PHE A 160 -6.01 -18.68 7.14
N VAL A 161 -5.83 -17.53 6.51
CA VAL A 161 -6.58 -17.15 5.31
C VAL A 161 -5.60 -16.54 4.32
N GLN A 162 -5.71 -16.95 3.06
CA GLN A 162 -5.04 -16.29 1.94
C GLN A 162 -6.04 -15.34 1.28
N VAL A 163 -5.78 -14.05 1.37
CA VAL A 163 -6.57 -13.02 0.71
C VAL A 163 -5.88 -12.65 -0.58
N HIS A 164 -6.67 -12.51 -1.63
CA HIS A 164 -6.21 -12.28 -2.98
C HIS A 164 -6.96 -11.08 -3.58
N ALA A 165 -6.26 -10.29 -4.37
CA ALA A 165 -6.83 -9.20 -5.14
C ALA A 165 -6.25 -9.20 -6.56
N THR A 166 -7.11 -9.34 -7.57
CA THR A 166 -6.70 -9.18 -8.98
C THR A 166 -7.22 -7.86 -9.52
N LEU A 167 -6.29 -7.00 -9.92
CA LEU A 167 -6.56 -5.79 -10.70
C LEU A 167 -6.59 -6.14 -12.18
N MET A 168 -7.69 -5.79 -12.84
CA MET A 168 -7.92 -5.95 -14.27
C MET A 168 -8.00 -4.56 -14.91
N PRO A 169 -6.86 -4.00 -15.34
CA PRO A 169 -6.86 -2.76 -16.10
C PRO A 169 -7.38 -2.99 -17.54
N PRO A 170 -7.76 -1.92 -18.25
CA PRO A 170 -8.00 -2.01 -19.69
C PRO A 170 -6.76 -2.49 -20.44
N LYS A 171 -6.96 -3.30 -21.48
CA LYS A 171 -5.87 -3.96 -22.22
C LYS A 171 -4.82 -2.98 -22.76
N VAL A 172 -5.24 -1.77 -23.13
CA VAL A 172 -4.35 -0.71 -23.63
C VAL A 172 -4.72 0.61 -22.97
N VAL A 173 -3.73 1.27 -22.37
CA VAL A 173 -3.85 2.64 -21.84
C VAL A 173 -2.67 3.43 -22.36
N ASP A 174 -2.93 4.59 -23.00
CA ASP A 174 -1.88 5.44 -23.59
C ASP A 174 -0.92 4.72 -24.56
N GLY A 175 -1.41 3.66 -25.22
CA GLY A 175 -0.61 2.84 -26.15
C GLY A 175 0.29 1.79 -25.47
N VAL A 176 0.22 1.66 -24.15
CA VAL A 176 0.91 0.62 -23.36
C VAL A 176 -0.06 -0.52 -23.07
N GLU A 177 0.36 -1.76 -23.32
CA GLU A 177 -0.40 -2.94 -22.91
C GLU A 177 -0.25 -3.16 -21.40
N LEU A 178 -1.38 -3.31 -20.71
CA LEU A 178 -1.42 -3.57 -19.28
C LEU A 178 -1.92 -4.99 -19.00
N ASP A 179 -1.11 -5.75 -18.27
CA ASP A 179 -1.48 -7.08 -17.80
C ASP A 179 -2.25 -7.03 -16.48
N SER A 180 -3.04 -8.08 -16.24
CA SER A 180 -3.69 -8.26 -14.95
C SER A 180 -2.65 -8.52 -13.86
N LEU A 181 -2.79 -7.83 -12.73
CA LEU A 181 -1.91 -7.99 -11.58
C LEU A 181 -2.68 -8.63 -10.42
N THR A 182 -2.14 -9.71 -9.87
CA THR A 182 -2.67 -10.33 -8.65
C THR A 182 -1.75 -10.04 -7.47
N ARG A 183 -2.34 -9.63 -6.35
CA ARG A 183 -1.68 -9.43 -5.06
C ARG A 183 -2.26 -10.40 -4.04
N ASP A 184 -1.38 -11.02 -3.28
CA ASP A 184 -1.73 -11.99 -2.25
C ASP A 184 -1.28 -11.48 -0.88
N GLN A 185 -2.06 -11.79 0.14
CA GLN A 185 -1.72 -11.54 1.53
C GLN A 185 -2.15 -12.72 2.39
N PHE A 186 -1.24 -13.14 3.27
CA PHE A 186 -1.53 -14.14 4.28
C PHE A 186 -1.95 -13.46 5.58
N VAL A 187 -3.11 -13.85 6.11
CA VAL A 187 -3.64 -13.35 7.37
C VAL A 187 -3.70 -14.50 8.37
N VAL A 188 -3.09 -14.30 9.53
CA VAL A 188 -3.17 -15.23 10.66
C VAL A 188 -4.28 -14.74 11.58
N ILE A 189 -5.30 -15.57 11.78
CA ILE A 189 -6.43 -15.26 12.65
C ILE A 189 -6.29 -16.16 13.88
N PRO A 190 -6.02 -15.58 15.08
CA PRO A 190 -5.91 -16.38 16.29
C PRO A 190 -7.25 -17.07 16.61
N PRO A 191 -7.26 -18.40 16.84
CA PRO A 191 -8.47 -19.16 17.10
C PRO A 191 -8.94 -18.94 18.54
N TRP A 192 -9.51 -17.76 18.81
CA TRP A 192 -9.91 -17.33 20.15
C TRP A 192 -10.93 -18.28 20.80
N ALA A 193 -11.79 -18.95 20.04
CA ALA A 193 -12.73 -19.93 20.58
C ALA A 193 -12.01 -21.14 21.19
N VAL A 194 -10.91 -21.60 20.57
CA VAL A 194 -10.07 -22.67 21.14
C VAL A 194 -9.39 -22.17 22.42
N ALA A 195 -8.88 -20.93 22.41
CA ALA A 195 -8.30 -20.33 23.61
C ALA A 195 -9.33 -20.20 24.76
N ALA A 196 -10.56 -19.81 24.45
CA ALA A 196 -11.65 -19.69 25.42
C ALA A 196 -12.03 -21.06 26.02
N LEU A 197 -12.20 -22.09 25.18
CA LEU A 197 -12.48 -23.46 25.65
C LEU A 197 -11.33 -24.03 26.49
N GLY A 198 -10.08 -23.80 26.09
CA GLY A 198 -8.91 -24.17 26.86
C GLY A 198 -8.88 -23.50 28.24
N GLY A 199 -9.18 -22.19 28.29
CA GLY A 199 -9.30 -21.44 29.53
C GLY A 199 -10.37 -21.99 30.47
N ILE A 200 -11.57 -22.29 29.94
CA ILE A 200 -12.66 -22.91 30.71
C ILE A 200 -12.23 -24.29 31.24
N GLY A 201 -11.56 -25.10 30.41
CA GLY A 201 -11.06 -26.42 30.80
C GLY A 201 -10.04 -26.34 31.96
N VAL A 202 -9.10 -25.40 31.89
CA VAL A 202 -8.12 -25.15 32.96
C VAL A 202 -8.81 -24.73 34.26
N LEU A 203 -9.76 -23.81 34.19
CA LEU A 203 -10.53 -23.35 35.36
C LEU A 203 -11.35 -24.49 35.97
N GLY A 204 -12.02 -25.30 35.14
CA GLY A 204 -12.77 -26.48 35.57
C GLY A 204 -11.86 -27.52 36.25
N PHE A 205 -10.71 -27.83 35.64
CA PHE A 205 -9.74 -28.75 36.21
C PHE A 205 -9.17 -28.26 37.53
N ALA A 206 -8.83 -26.96 37.64
CA ALA A 206 -8.37 -26.37 38.89
C ALA A 206 -9.45 -26.46 39.98
N GLY A 207 -10.71 -26.17 39.65
CA GLY A 207 -11.84 -26.30 40.56
C GLY A 207 -12.04 -27.74 41.06
N VAL A 208 -11.99 -28.73 40.15
CA VAL A 208 -12.08 -30.15 40.52
C VAL A 208 -10.88 -30.56 41.39
N SER A 209 -9.67 -30.13 41.05
CA SER A 209 -8.45 -30.45 41.79
C SER A 209 -8.48 -29.90 43.22
N VAL A 210 -8.92 -28.64 43.39
CA VAL A 210 -9.11 -28.02 44.71
C VAL A 210 -10.20 -28.75 45.50
N ALA A 211 -11.34 -29.04 44.87
CA ALA A 211 -12.43 -29.76 45.53
C ALA A 211 -12.01 -31.18 45.96
N GLN A 212 -11.27 -31.91 45.11
CA GLN A 212 -10.75 -33.23 45.43
C GLN A 212 -9.71 -33.16 46.56
N PHE A 213 -8.84 -32.14 46.57
CA PHE A 213 -7.89 -31.91 47.64
C PHE A 213 -8.59 -31.67 48.98
N LEU A 214 -9.64 -30.83 49.00
CA LEU A 214 -10.45 -30.56 50.19
C LEU A 214 -11.28 -31.76 50.67
N ARG A 215 -11.61 -32.69 49.76
CA ARG A 215 -12.38 -33.91 50.06
C ARG A 215 -11.51 -35.09 50.51
N ARG A 216 -10.17 -34.98 50.49
CA ARG A 216 -9.31 -36.07 50.97
C ARG A 216 -9.46 -36.19 52.49
N PRO A 217 -10.01 -37.31 53.02
CA PRO A 217 -10.09 -37.50 54.46
C PRO A 217 -8.67 -37.61 54.98
N THR A 218 -8.32 -36.71 55.91
CA THR A 218 -7.06 -36.75 56.64
C THR A 218 -6.93 -38.15 57.25
N PHE A 219 -6.05 -38.99 56.70
CA PHE A 219 -5.70 -40.27 57.31
C PHE A 219 -5.02 -39.94 58.64
N ARG A 220 -5.82 -39.94 59.70
CA ARG A 220 -5.34 -39.88 61.08
C ARG A 220 -4.49 -41.12 61.29
N PHE A 221 -3.17 -40.96 61.23
CA PHE A 221 -2.21 -41.91 61.78
C PHE A 221 -2.48 -42.01 63.28
N GLY A 222 -3.32 -42.97 63.67
CA GLY A 222 -3.51 -43.33 65.06
C GLY A 222 -2.21 -43.95 65.57
N PHE A 223 -1.47 -43.19 66.38
CA PHE A 223 -0.42 -43.74 67.24
C PHE A 223 -1.08 -44.78 68.15
N ARG A 224 -0.84 -46.07 67.83
CA ARG A 224 -1.27 -47.20 68.65
C ARG A 224 -0.44 -47.15 69.93
N GLY A 225 -1.09 -46.87 71.05
CA GLY A 225 -0.47 -46.85 72.37
C GLY A 225 0.26 -48.16 72.66
N VAL A 226 1.49 -48.04 73.14
CA VAL A 226 2.28 -49.15 73.68
C VAL A 226 1.76 -49.42 75.09
N PRO A 227 1.28 -50.64 75.41
CA PRO A 227 0.91 -50.98 76.78
C PRO A 227 2.15 -51.17 77.65
N ALA A 228 2.03 -50.76 78.91
CA ALA A 228 3.03 -50.85 79.97
C ALA A 228 3.31 -52.29 80.42
#